data_AF-A0A1G2LCH7-F1
#
_entry.id   AF-A0A1G2LCH7-F1
#
_cell.length_a   1.000
_cell.length_b   1.000
_cell.length_c   1.000
_cell.angle_alpha   90.00
_cell.angle_beta   90.00
_cell.angle_gamma   90.00
#
_symmetry.space_group_name_H-M   'P 1'
#
loop_
_entity.id
_entity.type
_entity.pdbx_description
1 polymer ?
#
loop_
_entity_poly.entity_id
_entity_poly.type
_entity_poly.pdbx_seq_one_letter_code
_entity_poly.pdbx_strand_id
1 'polypeptide(L)'
;MNLDSQPAEQYHAALPRPIRAYLNNRGIPDPVIDRAQIGWNGARITIPVYDRDDQLALFKLGKSPDDMTDSPKMVYYPPGVRAELYGWDAIRGKPTLLVVCEGEYDRLVLEAQGFPAVTGTGGAGVFREEWAHQLRAIPAVYVCFDNDDAGRAGAERVGRLIPTARIVNLPPETGPGGDVSDFFVRLHRTATDFRALLQDAQPLPVTPRPDSRPHSRPTACSTPSDVGRLKQAIRIEEVMAQYVTLRPSGQALMARCCFHEDHDPSLAVFRDTQSFYCFGCQTHGDVITFLMKVEHLSFREAVRLLNMLVPVT
;
A
#
# COMPACT_ATOMS: atom_id res chain seq x y z
N MET A 1 -1.92 -27.83 1.76
CA MET A 1 -3.35 -27.78 1.40
C MET A 1 -3.40 -27.16 0.01
N ASN A 2 -3.94 -27.87 -0.98
CA ASN A 2 -3.99 -27.38 -2.35
C ASN A 2 -5.04 -26.26 -2.43
N LEU A 3 -4.65 -25.08 -2.91
CA LEU A 3 -5.47 -23.86 -2.97
C LEU A 3 -6.40 -23.83 -4.20
N ASP A 4 -6.41 -24.90 -4.99
CA ASP A 4 -7.22 -25.00 -6.21
C ASP A 4 -8.72 -25.08 -5.86
N SER A 5 -9.42 -23.99 -6.14
CA SER A 5 -10.89 -23.87 -6.32
C SER A 5 -11.84 -23.85 -5.12
N GLN A 6 -11.39 -23.92 -3.86
CA GLN A 6 -12.34 -24.06 -2.72
C GLN A 6 -12.23 -23.12 -1.50
N PRO A 7 -11.15 -22.36 -1.24
CA PRO A 7 -11.12 -21.52 -0.03
C PRO A 7 -12.06 -20.31 -0.08
N ALA A 8 -12.11 -19.59 -1.22
CA ALA A 8 -12.86 -18.33 -1.31
C ALA A 8 -14.38 -18.56 -1.26
N GLU A 9 -14.90 -19.55 -2.00
CA GLU A 9 -16.32 -19.91 -1.98
C GLU A 9 -16.78 -20.41 -0.61
N GLN A 10 -15.95 -21.22 0.08
CA GLN A 10 -16.25 -21.70 1.42
C GLN A 10 -16.31 -20.55 2.43
N TYR A 11 -15.34 -19.63 2.40
CA TYR A 11 -15.39 -18.45 3.26
C TYR A 11 -16.57 -17.54 2.91
N HIS A 12 -16.88 -17.36 1.64
CA HIS A 12 -18.01 -16.56 1.20
C HIS A 12 -19.35 -17.14 1.72
N ALA A 13 -19.55 -18.45 1.59
CA ALA A 13 -20.72 -19.14 2.12
C ALA A 13 -20.82 -19.05 3.65
N ALA A 14 -19.68 -18.92 4.34
CA ALA A 14 -19.61 -18.77 5.79
C ALA A 14 -19.81 -17.32 6.29
N LEU A 15 -20.01 -16.32 5.40
CA LEU A 15 -20.12 -14.91 5.79
C LEU A 15 -21.37 -14.67 6.68
N PRO A 16 -21.19 -14.31 7.98
CA PRO A 16 -22.32 -14.12 8.88
C PRO A 16 -23.14 -12.88 8.52
N ARG A 17 -24.46 -12.93 8.76
CA ARG A 17 -25.38 -11.79 8.55
C ARG A 17 -24.92 -10.49 9.23
N PRO A 18 -24.42 -10.48 10.49
CA PRO A 18 -23.93 -9.25 11.11
C PRO A 18 -22.74 -8.62 10.37
N ILE A 19 -21.82 -9.45 9.87
CA ILE A 19 -20.65 -8.98 9.11
C ILE A 19 -21.08 -8.44 7.74
N ARG A 20 -22.04 -9.11 7.08
CA ARG A 20 -22.64 -8.61 5.84
C ARG A 20 -23.31 -7.25 6.04
N ALA A 21 -24.09 -7.09 7.11
CA ALA A 21 -24.71 -5.80 7.47
C ALA A 21 -23.66 -4.72 7.76
N TYR A 22 -22.55 -5.08 8.42
CA TYR A 22 -21.41 -4.17 8.62
C TYR A 22 -20.82 -3.68 7.28
N LEU A 23 -20.61 -4.58 6.31
CA LEU A 23 -20.13 -4.22 4.97
C LEU A 23 -21.13 -3.35 4.21
N ASN A 24 -22.43 -3.64 4.31
CA ASN A 24 -23.47 -2.78 3.72
C ASN A 24 -23.46 -1.37 4.31
N ASN A 25 -23.28 -1.24 5.63
CA ASN A 25 -23.14 0.05 6.30
C ASN A 25 -21.86 0.80 5.91
N ARG A 26 -20.86 0.11 5.33
CA ARG A 26 -19.68 0.72 4.72
C ARG A 26 -19.87 1.08 3.24
N GLY A 27 -21.09 0.94 2.70
CA GLY A 27 -21.38 1.26 1.30
C GLY A 27 -21.08 0.13 0.32
N ILE A 28 -20.88 -1.11 0.80
CA ILE A 28 -20.63 -2.28 -0.04
C ILE A 28 -21.91 -3.14 -0.07
N PRO A 29 -22.74 -3.05 -1.13
CA PRO A 29 -24.01 -3.76 -1.20
C PRO A 29 -23.81 -5.24 -1.53
N ASP A 30 -24.82 -6.08 -1.21
CA ASP A 30 -24.76 -7.53 -1.40
C ASP A 30 -24.30 -7.99 -2.80
N PRO A 31 -24.76 -7.40 -3.92
CA PRO A 31 -24.28 -7.80 -5.25
C PRO A 31 -22.76 -7.59 -5.47
N VAL A 32 -22.14 -6.65 -4.74
CA VAL A 32 -20.70 -6.42 -4.77
C VAL A 32 -19.99 -7.39 -3.82
N ILE A 33 -20.55 -7.61 -2.62
CA ILE A 33 -20.05 -8.62 -1.67
C ILE A 33 -19.98 -10.00 -2.33
N ASP A 34 -21.03 -10.39 -3.04
CA ASP A 34 -21.16 -11.70 -3.67
C ASP A 34 -20.22 -11.86 -4.86
N ARG A 35 -20.10 -10.82 -5.70
CA ARG A 35 -19.18 -10.82 -6.84
C ARG A 35 -17.72 -10.87 -6.42
N ALA A 36 -17.37 -10.11 -5.37
CA ALA A 36 -16.02 -10.08 -4.82
C ALA A 36 -15.72 -11.29 -3.91
N GLN A 37 -16.70 -12.20 -3.71
CA GLN A 37 -16.59 -13.37 -2.84
C GLN A 37 -16.06 -13.03 -1.45
N ILE A 38 -16.53 -11.90 -0.88
CA ILE A 38 -16.13 -11.51 0.47
C ILE A 38 -16.67 -12.54 1.45
N GLY A 39 -15.81 -13.02 2.35
CA GLY A 39 -16.09 -14.18 3.18
C GLY A 39 -15.69 -14.00 4.64
N TRP A 40 -15.75 -15.10 5.36
CA TRP A 40 -15.42 -15.18 6.78
C TRP A 40 -14.69 -16.48 7.07
N ASN A 41 -13.52 -16.39 7.71
CA ASN A 41 -12.72 -17.56 8.06
C ASN A 41 -12.91 -18.05 9.51
N GLY A 42 -13.93 -17.55 10.21
CA GLY A 42 -14.14 -17.81 11.64
C GLY A 42 -13.64 -16.70 12.56
N ALA A 43 -12.75 -15.81 12.08
CA ALA A 43 -12.17 -14.73 12.90
C ALA A 43 -12.04 -13.38 12.17
N ARG A 44 -11.85 -13.38 10.85
CA ARG A 44 -11.61 -12.21 10.02
C ARG A 44 -12.44 -12.26 8.74
N ILE A 45 -12.77 -11.06 8.24
CA ILE A 45 -13.38 -10.85 6.93
C ILE A 45 -12.34 -11.21 5.88
N THR A 46 -12.67 -12.08 4.94
CA THR A 46 -11.74 -12.50 3.88
C THR A 46 -12.04 -11.79 2.57
N ILE A 47 -11.03 -11.19 1.97
CA ILE A 47 -11.09 -10.60 0.63
C ILE A 47 -10.15 -11.41 -0.26
N PRO A 48 -10.67 -12.27 -1.16
CA PRO A 48 -9.82 -12.99 -2.10
C PRO A 48 -9.24 -12.01 -3.13
N VAL A 49 -7.93 -12.09 -3.34
CA VAL A 49 -7.21 -11.29 -4.34
C VAL A 49 -6.66 -12.23 -5.39
N TYR A 50 -7.20 -12.11 -6.60
CA TYR A 50 -6.76 -12.86 -7.76
C TYR A 50 -5.69 -12.08 -8.52
N ASP A 51 -4.71 -12.78 -9.07
CA ASP A 51 -3.71 -12.19 -9.95
C ASP A 51 -4.26 -11.93 -11.36
N ARG A 52 -3.37 -11.49 -12.25
CA ARG A 52 -3.68 -11.17 -13.65
C ARG A 52 -4.21 -12.36 -14.45
N ASP A 53 -3.90 -13.59 -14.04
CA ASP A 53 -4.22 -14.85 -14.71
C ASP A 53 -5.39 -15.58 -14.02
N ASP A 54 -6.17 -14.84 -13.20
CA ASP A 54 -7.32 -15.35 -12.44
C ASP A 54 -6.98 -16.44 -11.42
N GLN A 55 -5.71 -16.51 -10.99
CA GLN A 55 -5.31 -17.41 -9.92
C GLN A 55 -5.40 -16.69 -8.58
N LEU A 56 -5.93 -17.37 -7.56
CA LEU A 56 -6.00 -16.82 -6.21
C LEU A 56 -4.59 -16.60 -5.67
N ALA A 57 -4.15 -15.35 -5.58
CA ALA A 57 -2.80 -14.99 -5.18
C ALA A 57 -2.66 -14.92 -3.65
N LEU A 58 -3.63 -14.29 -2.99
CA LEU A 58 -3.66 -14.12 -1.54
C LEU A 58 -5.08 -13.84 -1.03
N PHE A 59 -5.25 -13.88 0.29
CA PHE A 59 -6.34 -13.23 0.97
C PHE A 59 -5.84 -12.00 1.72
N LYS A 60 -6.59 -10.90 1.62
CA LYS A 60 -6.53 -9.82 2.59
C LYS A 60 -7.55 -10.12 3.69
N LEU A 61 -7.11 -10.11 4.94
CA LEU A 61 -7.94 -10.45 6.09
C LEU A 61 -8.25 -9.21 6.92
N GLY A 62 -9.47 -8.70 6.75
CA GLY A 62 -10.01 -7.58 7.51
C GLY A 62 -10.40 -7.98 8.92
N LYS A 63 -10.02 -7.16 9.88
CA LYS A 63 -10.40 -7.33 11.29
C LYS A 63 -11.92 -7.30 11.46
N SER A 64 -12.43 -8.16 12.34
CA SER A 64 -13.84 -8.18 12.68
C SER A 64 -14.25 -6.85 13.33
N PRO A 65 -15.46 -6.31 13.06
CA PRO A 65 -15.98 -5.16 13.80
C PRO A 65 -16.11 -5.42 15.31
N ASP A 66 -16.25 -6.68 15.72
CA ASP A 66 -16.36 -7.07 17.14
C ASP A 66 -14.99 -7.28 17.81
N ASP A 67 -13.89 -7.27 17.04
CA ASP A 67 -12.54 -7.43 17.57
C ASP A 67 -12.02 -6.08 18.09
N MET A 68 -11.98 -5.95 19.42
CA MET A 68 -11.52 -4.75 20.13
C MET A 68 -10.05 -4.84 20.58
N THR A 69 -9.29 -5.86 20.16
CA THR A 69 -7.87 -6.01 20.50
C THR A 69 -6.98 -4.98 19.79
N ASP A 70 -5.68 -4.94 20.08
CA ASP A 70 -4.73 -4.14 19.30
C ASP A 70 -4.24 -4.83 18.01
N SER A 71 -4.94 -5.90 17.56
CA SER A 71 -4.55 -6.63 16.36
C SER A 71 -4.65 -5.73 15.10
N PRO A 72 -3.80 -5.94 14.07
CA PRO A 72 -3.79 -5.11 12.87
C PRO A 72 -5.13 -5.11 12.14
N LYS A 73 -5.51 -3.95 11.57
CA LYS A 73 -6.76 -3.76 10.81
C LYS A 73 -6.86 -4.71 9.61
N MET A 74 -5.76 -4.89 8.88
CA MET A 74 -5.67 -5.81 7.75
C MET A 74 -4.38 -6.63 7.83
N VAL A 75 -4.46 -7.93 7.53
CA VAL A 75 -3.28 -8.80 7.42
C VAL A 75 -3.35 -9.66 6.17
N TYR A 76 -2.23 -10.22 5.75
CA TYR A 76 -2.16 -11.13 4.63
C TYR A 76 -2.36 -12.58 5.04
N TYR A 77 -2.92 -13.38 4.13
CA TYR A 77 -2.85 -14.83 4.20
C TYR A 77 -2.51 -15.43 2.82
N PRO A 78 -1.52 -16.33 2.74
CA PRO A 78 -0.63 -16.74 3.82
C PRO A 78 0.29 -15.58 4.29
N PRO A 79 0.75 -15.57 5.56
CA PRO A 79 1.70 -14.57 6.03
C PRO A 79 2.97 -14.51 5.17
N GLY A 80 3.50 -13.30 4.94
CA GLY A 80 4.71 -13.10 4.14
C GLY A 80 4.52 -13.17 2.62
N VAL A 81 3.29 -13.39 2.14
CA VAL A 81 2.98 -13.29 0.70
C VAL A 81 3.22 -11.86 0.18
N ARG A 82 3.67 -11.76 -1.07
CA ARG A 82 3.91 -10.48 -1.73
C ARG A 82 2.58 -9.78 -2.01
N ALA A 83 2.56 -8.45 -1.86
CA ALA A 83 1.42 -7.63 -2.25
C ALA A 83 1.05 -7.83 -3.73
N GLU A 84 -0.26 -7.86 -4.03
CA GLU A 84 -0.83 -7.99 -5.36
C GLU A 84 -1.72 -6.77 -5.69
N LEU A 85 -2.03 -6.56 -6.97
CA LEU A 85 -3.02 -5.58 -7.41
C LEU A 85 -4.41 -6.20 -7.25
N TYR A 86 -5.22 -5.65 -6.37
CA TYR A 86 -6.63 -6.02 -6.28
C TYR A 86 -7.43 -5.26 -7.33
N GLY A 87 -7.92 -6.00 -8.32
CA GLY A 87 -8.86 -5.52 -9.33
C GLY A 87 -8.48 -5.74 -10.78
N TRP A 88 -7.74 -6.81 -11.07
CA TRP A 88 -7.43 -7.22 -12.45
C TRP A 88 -8.67 -7.44 -13.32
N ASP A 89 -9.78 -7.87 -12.72
CA ASP A 89 -11.10 -7.98 -13.35
C ASP A 89 -11.58 -6.66 -13.97
N ALA A 90 -11.44 -5.54 -13.25
CA ALA A 90 -11.82 -4.22 -13.70
C ALA A 90 -10.98 -3.77 -14.91
N ILE A 91 -9.69 -4.12 -14.94
CA ILE A 91 -8.77 -3.80 -16.06
C ILE A 91 -9.11 -4.61 -17.30
N ARG A 92 -9.42 -5.91 -17.15
CA ARG A 92 -9.77 -6.80 -18.28
C ARG A 92 -11.02 -6.34 -19.03
N GLY A 93 -11.92 -5.62 -18.36
CA GLY A 93 -13.05 -4.94 -18.98
C GLY A 93 -12.67 -3.85 -19.99
N LYS A 94 -11.38 -3.54 -20.15
CA LYS A 94 -10.83 -2.47 -21.00
C LYS A 94 -11.56 -1.13 -20.76
N PRO A 95 -11.56 -0.64 -19.51
CA PRO A 95 -12.32 0.53 -19.16
C PRO A 95 -11.72 1.77 -19.85
N THR A 96 -12.55 2.76 -20.15
CA THR A 96 -12.09 4.07 -20.61
C THR A 96 -11.62 4.95 -19.44
N LEU A 97 -12.03 4.60 -18.22
CA LEU A 97 -11.74 5.30 -16.98
C LEU A 97 -11.43 4.29 -15.87
N LEU A 98 -10.34 4.52 -15.12
CA LEU A 98 -9.99 3.70 -13.96
C LEU A 98 -9.59 4.59 -12.76
N VAL A 99 -10.04 4.21 -11.57
CA VAL A 99 -9.65 4.83 -10.31
C VAL A 99 -8.67 3.92 -9.55
N VAL A 100 -7.54 4.47 -9.11
CA VAL A 100 -6.60 3.83 -8.20
C VAL A 100 -6.89 4.38 -6.80
N CYS A 101 -7.32 3.52 -5.88
CA CYS A 101 -7.66 3.88 -4.50
C CYS A 101 -6.72 3.23 -3.50
N GLU A 102 -6.79 3.67 -2.24
CA GLU A 102 -5.85 3.25 -1.20
C GLU A 102 -6.15 1.85 -0.64
N GLY A 103 -7.40 1.57 -0.28
CA GLY A 103 -7.78 0.30 0.37
C GLY A 103 -8.69 -0.61 -0.44
N GLU A 104 -8.83 -1.86 0.02
CA GLU A 104 -9.70 -2.85 -0.62
C GLU A 104 -11.19 -2.53 -0.48
N TYR A 105 -11.61 -1.97 0.66
CA TYR A 105 -13.00 -1.52 0.83
C TYR A 105 -13.32 -0.32 -0.06
N ASP A 106 -12.38 0.59 -0.25
CA ASP A 106 -12.55 1.74 -1.14
C ASP A 106 -12.79 1.31 -2.58
N ARG A 107 -12.05 0.29 -3.04
CA ARG A 107 -12.25 -0.32 -4.36
C ARG A 107 -13.68 -0.83 -4.53
N LEU A 108 -14.19 -1.54 -3.52
CA LEU A 108 -15.53 -2.13 -3.52
C LEU A 108 -16.63 -1.06 -3.46
N VAL A 109 -16.42 0.01 -2.69
CA VAL A 109 -17.33 1.16 -2.65
C VAL A 109 -17.36 1.85 -4.01
N LEU A 110 -16.21 2.10 -4.64
CA LEU A 110 -16.14 2.69 -5.97
C LEU A 110 -16.84 1.81 -7.02
N GLU A 111 -16.65 0.50 -6.96
CA GLU A 111 -17.34 -0.45 -7.82
C GLU A 111 -18.86 -0.40 -7.63
N ALA A 112 -19.33 -0.32 -6.38
CA ALA A 112 -20.75 -0.18 -6.05
C ALA A 112 -21.36 1.09 -6.65
N GLN A 113 -20.56 2.15 -6.82
CA GLN A 113 -20.96 3.42 -7.45
C GLN A 113 -20.76 3.42 -8.98
N GLY A 114 -20.31 2.31 -9.57
CA GLY A 114 -20.13 2.13 -11.01
C GLY A 114 -18.80 2.66 -11.54
N PHE A 115 -17.78 2.84 -10.70
CA PHE A 115 -16.44 3.21 -11.11
C PHE A 115 -15.52 1.99 -11.13
N PRO A 116 -14.91 1.64 -12.28
CA PRO A 116 -13.85 0.65 -12.31
C PRO A 116 -12.69 1.11 -11.42
N ALA A 117 -12.28 0.26 -10.48
CA ALA A 117 -11.28 0.62 -9.48
C ALA A 117 -10.29 -0.51 -9.18
N VAL A 118 -9.07 -0.10 -8.79
CA VAL A 118 -7.99 -0.99 -8.33
C VAL A 118 -7.31 -0.42 -7.09
N THR A 119 -6.71 -1.29 -6.30
CA THR A 119 -5.79 -0.92 -5.21
C THR A 119 -4.60 -1.87 -5.15
N GLY A 120 -3.46 -1.40 -4.65
CA GLY A 120 -2.35 -2.26 -4.26
C GLY A 120 -2.56 -2.76 -2.83
N THR A 121 -2.52 -4.08 -2.60
CA THR A 121 -2.87 -4.65 -1.28
C THR A 121 -1.89 -4.29 -0.14
N GLY A 122 -0.77 -3.63 -0.45
CA GLY A 122 0.24 -3.19 0.51
C GLY A 122 0.02 -1.79 1.08
N GLY A 123 -1.10 -1.14 0.76
CA GLY A 123 -1.42 0.23 1.21
C GLY A 123 -0.76 1.31 0.34
N ALA A 124 -0.96 2.58 0.70
CA ALA A 124 -0.51 3.75 -0.09
C ALA A 124 0.98 3.74 -0.46
N GLY A 125 1.82 3.15 0.39
CA GLY A 125 3.26 3.01 0.16
C GLY A 125 3.64 1.96 -0.88
N VAL A 126 2.75 1.06 -1.30
CA VAL A 126 3.07 -0.15 -2.05
C VAL A 126 2.22 -0.27 -3.33
N PHE A 127 2.58 0.52 -4.34
CA PHE A 127 2.17 0.40 -5.74
C PHE A 127 3.38 0.09 -6.64
N ARG A 128 3.27 -0.93 -7.49
CA ARG A 128 4.40 -1.49 -8.26
C ARG A 128 4.43 -0.95 -9.71
N GLU A 129 5.64 -0.79 -10.26
CA GLU A 129 5.86 -0.32 -11.65
C GLU A 129 5.22 -1.27 -12.67
N GLU A 130 5.27 -2.59 -12.42
CA GLU A 130 4.63 -3.58 -13.30
C GLU A 130 3.10 -3.41 -13.38
N TRP A 131 2.45 -2.98 -12.31
CA TRP A 131 1.02 -2.68 -12.31
C TRP A 131 0.76 -1.38 -13.06
N ALA A 132 1.52 -0.32 -12.74
CA ALA A 132 1.44 0.97 -13.41
C ALA A 132 1.58 0.83 -14.93
N HIS A 133 2.50 -0.02 -15.40
CA HIS A 133 2.68 -0.30 -16.82
C HIS A 133 1.39 -0.79 -17.50
N GLN A 134 0.60 -1.65 -16.84
CA GLN A 134 -0.67 -2.13 -17.39
C GLN A 134 -1.74 -1.02 -17.43
N LEU A 135 -1.72 -0.11 -16.44
CA LEU A 135 -2.70 0.97 -16.34
C LEU A 135 -2.46 2.11 -17.35
N ARG A 136 -1.22 2.29 -17.82
CA ARG A 136 -0.86 3.33 -18.80
C ARG A 136 -1.63 3.24 -20.13
N ALA A 137 -2.18 2.08 -20.46
CA ALA A 137 -3.01 1.90 -21.66
C ALA A 137 -4.43 2.43 -21.51
N ILE A 138 -4.87 2.74 -20.29
CA ILE A 138 -6.22 3.21 -19.99
C ILE A 138 -6.31 4.72 -20.28
N PRO A 139 -7.30 5.19 -21.06
CA PRO A 139 -7.38 6.60 -21.49
C PRO A 139 -7.41 7.62 -20.35
N ALA A 140 -8.12 7.32 -19.27
CA ALA A 140 -8.22 8.20 -18.10
C ALA A 140 -7.96 7.41 -16.82
N VAL A 141 -6.84 7.71 -16.16
CA VAL A 141 -6.47 7.14 -14.86
C VAL A 141 -6.57 8.22 -13.79
N TYR A 142 -7.21 7.89 -12.69
CA TYR A 142 -7.38 8.78 -11.55
C TYR A 142 -6.77 8.12 -10.31
N VAL A 143 -6.15 8.91 -9.44
CA VAL A 143 -5.64 8.43 -8.14
C VAL A 143 -6.39 9.16 -7.04
N CYS A 144 -7.08 8.41 -6.18
CA CYS A 144 -7.91 8.94 -5.10
C CYS A 144 -7.57 8.18 -3.82
N PHE A 145 -6.61 8.69 -3.05
CA PHE A 145 -6.16 8.11 -1.78
C PHE A 145 -6.75 8.88 -0.59
N ASP A 146 -6.50 8.40 0.62
CA ASP A 146 -7.06 8.94 1.83
C ASP A 146 -6.57 10.39 2.07
N ASN A 147 -7.40 11.18 2.76
CA ASN A 147 -7.10 12.58 3.05
C ASN A 147 -6.12 12.74 4.23
N ASP A 148 -4.94 12.13 4.13
CA ASP A 148 -3.84 12.24 5.07
C ASP A 148 -2.47 12.36 4.36
N ASP A 149 -1.39 12.47 5.13
CA ASP A 149 -0.04 12.61 4.58
C ASP A 149 0.43 11.37 3.81
N ALA A 150 0.04 10.17 4.27
CA ALA A 150 0.43 8.92 3.65
C ALA A 150 -0.28 8.73 2.31
N GLY A 151 -1.58 9.01 2.26
CA GLY A 151 -2.42 9.01 1.06
C GLY A 151 -1.92 10.01 0.03
N ARG A 152 -1.60 11.25 0.44
CA ARG A 152 -0.97 12.25 -0.46
C ARG A 152 0.35 11.76 -1.05
N ALA A 153 1.28 11.30 -0.21
CA ALA A 153 2.58 10.81 -0.66
C ALA A 153 2.46 9.59 -1.60
N GLY A 154 1.54 8.67 -1.28
CA GLY A 154 1.21 7.51 -2.11
C GLY A 154 0.62 7.90 -3.46
N ALA A 155 -0.33 8.85 -3.47
CA ALA A 155 -0.97 9.32 -4.68
C ALA A 155 0.04 9.97 -5.64
N GLU A 156 0.95 10.80 -5.10
CA GLU A 156 2.03 11.37 -5.91
C GLU A 156 2.96 10.29 -6.47
N ARG A 157 3.27 9.26 -5.68
CA ARG A 157 4.10 8.14 -6.13
C ARG A 157 3.47 7.42 -7.30
N VAL A 158 2.17 7.12 -7.22
CA VAL A 158 1.41 6.51 -8.33
C VAL A 158 1.39 7.45 -9.54
N GLY A 159 1.16 8.75 -9.34
CA GLY A 159 1.21 9.76 -10.42
C GLY A 159 2.57 9.82 -11.14
N ARG A 160 3.68 9.59 -10.43
CA ARG A 160 5.01 9.48 -11.04
C ARG A 160 5.17 8.20 -11.88
N LEU A 161 4.53 7.09 -11.47
CA LEU A 161 4.55 5.82 -12.21
C LEU A 161 3.57 5.84 -13.39
N ILE A 162 2.50 6.62 -13.33
CA ILE A 162 1.50 6.75 -14.39
C ILE A 162 1.39 8.24 -14.74
N PRO A 163 2.26 8.79 -15.61
CA PRO A 163 2.32 10.23 -15.87
C PRO A 163 1.03 10.85 -16.44
N THR A 164 0.14 10.02 -17.00
CA THR A 164 -1.18 10.43 -17.49
C THR A 164 -2.25 10.48 -16.40
N ALA A 165 -1.94 9.98 -15.20
CA ALA A 165 -2.89 9.93 -14.10
C ALA A 165 -3.13 11.33 -13.50
N ARG A 166 -4.36 11.54 -13.04
CA ARG A 166 -4.80 12.78 -12.37
C ARG A 166 -5.10 12.49 -10.91
N ILE A 167 -4.63 13.36 -10.04
CA ILE A 167 -4.86 13.26 -8.60
C ILE A 167 -6.21 13.86 -8.27
N VAL A 168 -7.03 13.08 -7.59
CA VAL A 168 -8.34 13.44 -7.09
C VAL A 168 -8.20 13.70 -5.60
N ASN A 169 -8.53 14.93 -5.17
CA ASN A 169 -8.54 15.27 -3.75
C ASN A 169 -9.95 15.12 -3.22
N LEU A 170 -10.11 14.32 -2.16
CA LEU A 170 -11.36 14.25 -1.43
C LEU A 170 -11.66 15.59 -0.73
N PRO A 171 -12.93 15.97 -0.61
CA PRO A 171 -13.30 17.26 -0.03
C PRO A 171 -12.93 17.31 1.46
N PRO A 172 -12.48 18.45 2.03
CA PRO A 172 -12.04 18.54 3.43
C PRO A 172 -13.06 18.05 4.47
N GLU A 173 -14.35 18.05 4.12
CA GLU A 173 -15.46 17.51 4.89
C GLU A 173 -15.36 15.99 5.14
N THR A 174 -14.53 15.27 4.37
CA THR A 174 -14.17 13.88 4.68
C THR A 174 -13.33 13.77 5.96
N GLY A 175 -12.77 14.89 6.43
CA GLY A 175 -11.98 14.95 7.66
C GLY A 175 -10.56 14.38 7.49
N PRO A 176 -9.73 14.47 8.54
CA PRO A 176 -8.39 13.90 8.54
C PRO A 176 -8.43 12.38 8.36
N GLY A 177 -7.72 11.85 7.36
CA GLY A 177 -7.76 10.42 7.01
C GLY A 177 -9.07 9.98 6.37
N GLY A 178 -9.90 10.93 5.91
CA GLY A 178 -11.16 10.60 5.25
C GLY A 178 -10.95 9.89 3.92
N ASP A 179 -11.72 8.83 3.68
CA ASP A 179 -11.60 7.95 2.52
C ASP A 179 -12.81 8.08 1.57
N VAL A 180 -12.85 7.27 0.49
CA VAL A 180 -14.02 7.27 -0.42
C VAL A 180 -15.27 6.70 0.26
N SER A 181 -15.11 5.83 1.26
CA SER A 181 -16.23 5.32 2.05
C SER A 181 -16.89 6.47 2.80
N ASP A 182 -16.12 7.36 3.44
CA ASP A 182 -16.62 8.58 4.07
C ASP A 182 -17.35 9.49 3.08
N PHE A 183 -16.78 9.67 1.89
CA PHE A 183 -17.38 10.49 0.84
C PHE A 183 -18.79 10.03 0.46
N PHE A 184 -18.98 8.74 0.17
CA PHE A 184 -20.27 8.21 -0.27
C PHE A 184 -21.23 7.94 0.89
N VAL A 185 -20.74 7.40 2.00
CA VAL A 185 -21.58 6.91 3.10
C VAL A 185 -21.85 8.00 4.12
N ARG A 186 -20.80 8.64 4.64
CA ARG A 186 -20.94 9.61 5.74
C ARG A 186 -21.39 10.98 5.25
N LEU A 187 -20.87 11.43 4.11
CA LEU A 187 -21.27 12.70 3.50
C LEU A 187 -22.46 12.58 2.54
N HIS A 188 -22.96 11.35 2.31
CA HIS A 188 -24.09 11.08 1.41
C HIS A 188 -23.90 11.67 -0.01
N ARG A 189 -22.66 11.72 -0.50
CA ARG A 189 -22.37 12.18 -1.86
C ARG A 189 -22.75 11.10 -2.88
N THR A 190 -23.01 11.53 -4.09
CA THR A 190 -23.47 10.68 -5.19
C THR A 190 -22.35 10.35 -6.16
N ALA A 191 -22.57 9.35 -7.03
CA ALA A 191 -21.70 9.10 -8.17
C ALA A 191 -21.55 10.32 -9.09
N THR A 192 -22.56 11.20 -9.17
CA THR A 192 -22.46 12.45 -9.93
C THR A 192 -21.48 13.42 -9.28
N ASP A 193 -21.52 13.55 -7.95
CA ASP A 193 -20.57 14.38 -7.21
C ASP A 193 -19.13 13.86 -7.37
N PHE A 194 -18.95 12.54 -7.33
CA PHE A 194 -17.64 11.94 -7.56
C PHE A 194 -17.13 12.18 -8.98
N ARG A 195 -18.00 12.09 -10.00
CA ARG A 195 -17.63 12.44 -11.39
C ARG A 195 -17.18 13.89 -11.52
N ALA A 196 -17.78 14.82 -10.78
CA ALA A 196 -17.33 16.21 -10.75
C ALA A 196 -15.90 16.31 -10.20
N LEU A 197 -15.58 15.58 -9.11
CA LEU A 197 -14.20 15.52 -8.61
C LEU A 197 -13.22 14.94 -9.64
N LEU A 198 -13.61 13.93 -10.41
CA LEU A 198 -12.78 13.38 -11.49
C LEU A 198 -12.57 14.38 -12.63
N GLN A 199 -13.53 15.27 -12.89
CA GLN A 199 -13.40 16.31 -13.91
C GLN A 199 -12.45 17.42 -13.45
N ASP A 200 -12.48 17.77 -12.16
CA ASP A 200 -11.63 18.78 -11.54
C ASP A 200 -10.23 18.26 -11.17
N ALA A 201 -10.01 16.95 -11.28
CA ALA A 201 -8.76 16.30 -10.94
C ALA A 201 -7.59 16.84 -11.77
N GLN A 202 -6.50 17.16 -11.07
CA GLN A 202 -5.33 17.78 -11.68
C GLN A 202 -4.27 16.72 -12.03
N PRO A 203 -3.54 16.88 -13.14
CA PRO A 203 -2.30 16.13 -13.32
C PRO A 203 -1.38 16.33 -12.12
N LEU A 204 -0.51 15.36 -11.83
CA LEU A 204 0.52 15.55 -10.82
C LEU A 204 1.30 16.84 -11.14
N PRO A 205 1.45 17.78 -10.18
CA PRO A 205 2.22 18.99 -10.42
C PRO A 205 3.62 18.60 -10.92
N VAL A 206 3.98 19.08 -12.10
CA VAL A 206 5.35 18.92 -12.60
C VAL A 206 6.22 19.78 -11.70
N THR A 207 6.85 19.20 -10.70
CA THR A 207 7.97 19.86 -10.05
C THR A 207 9.05 19.99 -11.11
N PRO A 208 9.46 21.23 -11.48
CA PRO A 208 10.60 21.39 -12.37
C PRO A 208 11.76 20.66 -11.71
N ARG A 209 12.38 19.73 -12.42
CA ARG A 209 13.72 19.30 -12.03
C ARG A 209 14.55 20.59 -11.94
N PRO A 210 15.25 20.87 -10.84
CA PRO A 210 16.10 22.05 -10.78
C PRO A 210 17.01 22.04 -12.01
N ASP A 211 17.00 23.16 -12.73
CA ASP A 211 17.50 23.34 -14.09
C ASP A 211 18.67 22.40 -14.43
N SER A 212 18.45 21.57 -15.46
CA SER A 212 19.53 20.90 -16.16
C SER A 212 20.37 21.95 -16.88
N ARG A 213 21.34 22.53 -16.17
CA ARG A 213 22.56 23.03 -16.81
C ARG A 213 23.10 21.89 -17.70
N PRO A 214 23.66 22.19 -18.88
CA PRO A 214 24.08 21.16 -19.82
C PRO A 214 25.23 20.35 -19.19
N HIS A 215 24.87 19.26 -18.52
CA HIS A 215 25.80 18.26 -18.05
C HIS A 215 25.82 17.17 -19.10
N SER A 216 26.87 17.26 -19.91
CA SER A 216 27.49 16.17 -20.65
C SER A 216 27.14 14.80 -20.07
N ARG A 217 26.58 13.94 -20.94
CA ARG A 217 26.23 12.54 -20.69
C ARG A 217 27.09 11.88 -19.60
N PRO A 218 26.51 11.34 -18.52
CA PRO A 218 27.18 10.33 -17.72
C PRO A 218 26.69 8.96 -18.16
N THR A 219 27.54 8.31 -18.96
CA THR A 219 27.74 6.87 -18.88
C THR A 219 28.20 6.47 -17.48
N ALA A 220 27.77 5.28 -17.06
CA ALA A 220 28.32 4.42 -16.00
C ALA A 220 27.81 4.57 -14.55
N CYS A 221 27.27 3.45 -14.07
CA CYS A 221 27.48 2.82 -12.76
C CYS A 221 27.90 3.73 -11.58
N SER A 222 27.00 3.88 -10.60
CA SER A 222 27.31 4.45 -9.27
C SER A 222 28.50 3.74 -8.62
N THR A 223 29.53 4.49 -8.23
CA THR A 223 30.73 3.98 -7.59
C THR A 223 30.52 3.70 -6.09
N PRO A 224 31.35 2.85 -5.46
CA PRO A 224 31.28 2.53 -4.03
C PRO A 224 31.36 3.74 -3.07
N SER A 225 31.86 4.89 -3.54
CA SER A 225 32.02 6.13 -2.76
C SER A 225 30.71 6.77 -2.31
N ASP A 226 29.63 6.63 -3.09
CA ASP A 226 28.37 7.35 -2.84
C ASP A 226 27.51 6.61 -1.81
N VAL A 227 27.60 5.30 -1.80
CA VAL A 227 26.92 4.42 -0.84
C VAL A 227 27.48 4.61 0.57
N GLY A 228 28.80 4.77 0.70
CA GLY A 228 29.44 5.02 2.00
C GLY A 228 28.98 6.32 2.64
N ARG A 229 28.82 7.39 1.84
CA ARG A 229 28.28 8.67 2.31
C ARG A 229 26.84 8.56 2.78
N LEU A 230 25.99 7.86 2.05
CA LEU A 230 24.59 7.65 2.42
C LEU A 230 24.44 6.94 3.77
N LYS A 231 25.24 5.90 4.01
CA LYS A 231 25.24 5.17 5.29
C LYS A 231 25.68 6.02 6.48
N GLN A 232 26.44 7.10 6.25
CA GLN A 232 26.88 8.01 7.30
C GLN A 232 25.93 9.20 7.50
N ALA A 233 25.25 9.63 6.44
CA ALA A 233 24.34 10.77 6.46
C ALA A 233 22.97 10.45 7.08
N ILE A 234 22.53 9.19 7.01
CA ILE A 234 21.20 8.78 7.45
C ILE A 234 21.34 7.90 8.67
N ARG A 235 20.67 8.29 9.75
CA ARG A 235 20.71 7.53 11.01
C ARG A 235 19.76 6.34 10.90
N ILE A 236 20.30 5.14 11.03
CA ILE A 236 19.55 3.88 10.85
C ILE A 236 18.33 3.79 11.76
N GLU A 237 18.41 4.32 12.99
CA GLU A 237 17.29 4.31 13.93
C GLU A 237 16.12 5.20 13.49
N GLU A 238 16.38 6.29 12.76
CA GLU A 238 15.33 7.20 12.28
C GLU A 238 14.54 6.56 11.15
N VAL A 239 15.21 5.78 10.31
CA VAL A 239 14.56 4.99 9.25
C VAL A 239 13.80 3.82 9.87
N MET A 240 14.43 3.04 10.76
CA MET A 240 13.80 1.87 11.36
C MET A 240 12.63 2.22 12.28
N ALA A 241 12.65 3.38 12.95
CA ALA A 241 11.55 3.86 13.79
C ALA A 241 10.22 4.02 13.04
N GLN A 242 10.24 4.14 11.72
CA GLN A 242 9.04 4.22 10.88
C GLN A 242 8.34 2.86 10.75
N TYR A 243 9.06 1.76 11.01
CA TYR A 243 8.58 0.39 10.83
C TYR A 243 8.36 -0.34 12.16
N VAL A 244 9.16 -0.02 13.17
CA VAL A 244 9.15 -0.71 14.46
C VAL A 244 9.24 0.27 15.62
N THR A 245 8.61 -0.08 16.75
CA THR A 245 8.72 0.70 17.99
C THR A 245 10.05 0.39 18.68
N LEU A 246 10.99 1.33 18.59
CA LEU A 246 12.30 1.23 19.24
C LEU A 246 12.24 1.67 20.71
N ARG A 247 12.80 0.85 21.62
CA ARG A 247 12.94 1.16 23.05
C ARG A 247 14.41 1.12 23.47
N PRO A 248 14.90 2.08 24.28
CA PRO A 248 16.28 2.04 24.78
C PRO A 248 16.55 0.80 25.62
N SER A 249 17.68 0.13 25.40
CA SER A 249 18.17 -0.97 26.24
C SER A 249 19.70 -0.98 26.26
N GLY A 250 20.27 -0.43 27.33
CA GLY A 250 21.72 -0.26 27.44
C GLY A 250 22.29 0.62 26.32
N GLN A 251 23.26 0.10 25.57
CA GLN A 251 23.90 0.78 24.44
C GLN A 251 23.13 0.64 23.12
N ALA A 252 22.14 -0.26 23.05
CA ALA A 252 21.34 -0.53 21.85
C ALA A 252 19.90 -0.01 21.98
N LEU A 253 19.19 0.03 20.86
CA LEU A 253 17.73 0.15 20.83
C LEU A 253 17.13 -1.22 20.51
N MET A 254 16.12 -1.64 21.25
CA MET A 254 15.45 -2.93 21.08
C MET A 254 14.06 -2.73 20.49
N ALA A 255 13.66 -3.62 19.59
CA ALA A 255 12.33 -3.71 19.03
C ALA A 255 11.92 -5.17 18.80
N ARG A 256 10.63 -5.38 18.57
CA ARG A 256 10.16 -6.63 17.97
C ARG A 256 10.57 -6.67 16.50
N CYS A 257 11.02 -7.82 16.04
CA CYS A 257 11.46 -8.01 14.68
C CYS A 257 10.29 -7.93 13.70
N CYS A 258 10.46 -7.18 12.61
CA CYS A 258 9.50 -7.13 11.50
C CYS A 258 9.73 -8.22 10.44
N PHE A 259 10.79 -9.03 10.57
CA PHE A 259 11.14 -10.08 9.59
C PHE A 259 10.65 -11.48 9.98
N HIS A 260 10.17 -11.68 11.21
CA HIS A 260 9.61 -12.93 11.68
C HIS A 260 8.57 -12.65 12.77
N GLU A 261 7.80 -13.68 13.13
CA GLU A 261 6.86 -13.58 14.25
C GLU A 261 7.63 -13.54 15.56
N ASP A 262 7.65 -12.36 16.19
CA ASP A 262 8.50 -12.08 17.35
C ASP A 262 7.66 -11.64 18.56
N HIS A 263 7.68 -12.46 19.61
CA HIS A 263 6.89 -12.21 20.82
C HIS A 263 7.65 -11.35 21.85
N ASP A 264 8.97 -11.51 21.90
CA ASP A 264 9.89 -10.77 22.78
C ASP A 264 10.84 -9.91 21.95
N PRO A 265 11.15 -8.65 22.33
CA PRO A 265 12.02 -7.80 21.52
C PRO A 265 13.38 -8.47 21.21
N SER A 266 13.56 -8.94 19.98
CA SER A 266 14.78 -9.63 19.52
C SER A 266 15.60 -8.82 18.53
N LEU A 267 15.06 -7.69 18.01
CA LEU A 267 15.73 -6.82 17.06
C LEU A 267 16.51 -5.73 17.79
N ALA A 268 17.83 -5.78 17.74
CA ALA A 268 18.73 -4.75 18.25
C ALA A 268 19.19 -3.82 17.14
N VAL A 269 19.20 -2.52 17.43
CA VAL A 269 19.72 -1.45 16.57
C VAL A 269 20.86 -0.74 17.28
N PHE A 270 22.03 -0.71 16.65
CA PHE A 270 23.26 -0.15 17.18
C PHE A 270 23.56 1.18 16.50
N ARG A 271 23.47 2.26 17.27
CA ARG A 271 23.64 3.64 16.78
C ARG A 271 25.09 3.93 16.38
N ASP A 272 26.04 3.41 17.14
CA ASP A 272 27.47 3.68 16.91
C ASP A 272 28.00 3.02 15.63
N THR A 273 27.50 1.82 15.32
CA THR A 273 27.91 1.05 14.13
C THR A 273 26.95 1.19 12.95
N GLN A 274 25.86 1.95 13.11
CA GLN A 274 24.81 2.14 12.10
C GLN A 274 24.31 0.81 11.51
N SER A 275 24.05 -0.16 12.39
CA SER A 275 23.68 -1.53 12.02
C SER A 275 22.55 -2.08 12.88
N PHE A 276 21.90 -3.14 12.41
CA PHE A 276 20.92 -3.89 13.17
C PHE A 276 21.25 -5.39 13.17
N TYR A 277 20.79 -6.07 14.21
CA TYR A 277 20.86 -7.52 14.33
C TYR A 277 19.62 -8.05 15.04
N CYS A 278 18.98 -9.06 14.47
CA CYS A 278 17.91 -9.78 15.14
C CYS A 278 18.43 -11.09 15.74
N PHE A 279 18.29 -11.26 17.06
CA PHE A 279 18.70 -12.48 17.77
C PHE A 279 17.80 -13.69 17.52
N GLY A 280 16.56 -13.47 17.06
CA GLY A 280 15.63 -14.55 16.68
C GLY A 280 15.91 -15.12 15.29
N CYS A 281 15.78 -14.29 14.25
CA CYS A 281 15.92 -14.75 12.86
C CYS A 281 17.33 -14.55 12.26
N GLN A 282 18.29 -14.04 13.04
CA GLN A 282 19.69 -13.78 12.64
C GLN A 282 19.85 -12.79 11.46
N THR A 283 18.77 -12.12 11.08
CA THR A 283 18.82 -11.08 10.05
C THR A 283 19.57 -9.88 10.59
N HIS A 284 20.52 -9.40 9.81
CA HIS A 284 21.39 -8.29 10.18
C HIS A 284 21.79 -7.49 8.96
N GLY A 285 22.32 -6.30 9.19
CA GLY A 285 22.86 -5.45 8.15
C GLY A 285 22.80 -3.97 8.51
N ASP A 286 22.90 -3.14 7.50
CA ASP A 286 22.79 -1.70 7.59
C ASP A 286 21.40 -1.21 7.14
N VAL A 287 21.23 0.11 7.12
CA VAL A 287 19.98 0.77 6.69
C VAL A 287 19.54 0.37 5.27
N ILE A 288 20.49 0.10 4.36
CA ILE A 288 20.17 -0.35 3.00
C ILE A 288 19.64 -1.78 3.05
N THR A 289 20.33 -2.65 3.78
CA THR A 289 19.96 -4.05 3.95
C THR A 289 18.60 -4.18 4.62
N PHE A 290 18.33 -3.34 5.62
CA PHE A 290 17.04 -3.24 6.28
C PHE A 290 15.94 -2.90 5.28
N LEU A 291 16.10 -1.83 4.50
CA LEU A 291 15.13 -1.42 3.48
C LEU A 291 14.95 -2.47 2.38
N MET A 292 16.04 -3.05 1.88
CA MET A 292 15.97 -4.14 0.92
C MET A 292 15.15 -5.33 1.43
N LYS A 293 15.20 -5.62 2.74
CA LYS A 293 14.49 -6.76 3.33
C LYS A 293 13.06 -6.41 3.73
N VAL A 294 12.82 -5.24 4.30
CA VAL A 294 11.50 -4.83 4.81
C VAL A 294 10.58 -4.36 3.68
N GLU A 295 11.15 -3.70 2.66
CA GLU A 295 10.43 -3.20 1.48
C GLU A 295 10.65 -4.08 0.23
N HIS A 296 11.41 -5.17 0.37
CA HIS A 296 11.77 -6.07 -0.74
C HIS A 296 12.40 -5.37 -1.96
N LEU A 297 13.15 -4.29 -1.71
CA LEU A 297 13.78 -3.48 -2.75
C LEU A 297 15.07 -4.11 -3.27
N SER A 298 15.37 -3.87 -4.55
CA SER A 298 16.73 -4.07 -5.05
C SER A 298 17.69 -3.06 -4.41
N PHE A 299 18.99 -3.38 -4.39
CA PHE A 299 20.02 -2.49 -3.86
C PHE A 299 19.95 -1.07 -4.45
N ARG A 300 19.71 -0.96 -5.76
CA ARG A 300 19.61 0.33 -6.46
C ARG A 300 18.37 1.12 -6.03
N GLU A 301 17.26 0.45 -5.76
CA GLU A 301 16.03 1.08 -5.28
C GLU A 301 16.16 1.55 -3.84
N ALA A 302 16.74 0.73 -2.96
CA ALA A 302 17.02 1.11 -1.58
C ALA A 302 17.97 2.32 -1.49
N VAL A 303 19.02 2.34 -2.31
CA VAL A 303 19.94 3.49 -2.42
C VAL A 303 19.23 4.74 -2.94
N ARG A 304 18.32 4.61 -3.91
CA ARG A 304 17.52 5.74 -4.39
C ARG A 304 16.58 6.27 -3.32
N LEU A 305 15.93 5.39 -2.57
CA LEU A 305 15.04 5.76 -1.46
C LEU A 305 15.79 6.56 -0.41
N LEU A 306 16.96 6.08 0.00
CA LEU A 306 17.81 6.78 0.96
C LEU A 306 18.31 8.13 0.43
N ASN A 307 18.67 8.24 -0.85
CA ASN A 307 19.05 9.52 -1.45
C ASN A 307 17.94 10.57 -1.39
N MET A 308 16.66 10.17 -1.45
CA MET A 308 15.53 11.10 -1.34
C MET A 308 15.34 11.60 0.10
N LEU A 309 15.87 10.89 1.09
CA LEU A 309 15.77 11.25 2.51
C LEU A 309 16.91 12.18 2.98
N VAL A 310 17.98 12.34 2.19
CA VAL A 310 19.06 13.28 2.48
C VAL A 310 18.71 14.65 1.89
N PRO A 311 18.61 15.72 2.71
CA PRO A 311 18.42 17.06 2.19
C PRO A 311 19.59 17.45 1.27
N VAL A 312 19.28 17.99 0.09
CA VAL A 312 20.31 18.57 -0.79
C VAL A 312 20.80 19.86 -0.12
N THR A 313 21.96 19.81 0.53
CA THR A 313 22.68 20.99 1.05
C THR A 313 23.34 21.75 -0.08
#